data_AF-A0A2V7XMR6-F1
#
_entry.id   AF-A0A2V7XMR6-F1
#
_cell.length_a   1.000
_cell.length_b   1.000
_cell.length_c   1.000
_cell.angle_alpha   90.00
_cell.angle_beta   90.00
_cell.angle_gamma   90.00
#
_symmetry.space_group_name_H-M   'P 1'
#
loop_
_entity.id
_entity.type
_entity.pdbx_description
1 polymer ?
#
loop_
_entity_poly.entity_id
_entity_poly.type
_entity_poly.pdbx_seq_one_letter_code
_entity_poly.pdbx_strand_id
1 'polypeptide(L)'
;MDGLTSAVIISLMEPIDEILLVHPQDITDKKVPIRGDDILANVPYDSRTGMWFDHHLLTDSNEKPPPNFKGRYRIAPSAARLVYEYYLEKNPKDPRLLRLETLVDETDRLDAAQLTRDDVEHPRDYILLGYTIDGRTGLGPFESYFKRLVEWLKTMSIEEVLQQPEVKERVERIRHEQEEFKRILQRNSFRLNNVVVTDLREIERLPAGNRFLIYTLFPDTNVSLRVH
;
A
#
# COMPACT_ATOMS: atom_id res chain seq x y z
N MET A 1 -0.44 -1.05 -1.37
CA MET A 1 0.53 -1.64 -2.32
C MET A 1 1.50 -2.56 -1.60
N ASP A 2 2.20 -2.09 -0.56
CA ASP A 2 3.18 -2.91 0.16
C ASP A 2 2.66 -4.27 0.67
N GLY A 3 1.53 -4.27 1.39
CA GLY A 3 0.87 -5.52 1.80
C GLY A 3 0.46 -6.42 0.62
N LEU A 4 0.07 -5.85 -0.53
CA LEU A 4 -0.30 -6.61 -1.74
C LEU A 4 0.91 -7.33 -2.31
N THR A 5 2.00 -6.60 -2.53
CA THR A 5 3.24 -7.16 -3.07
C THR A 5 3.85 -8.19 -2.13
N SER A 6 3.83 -7.91 -0.81
CA SER A 6 4.23 -8.89 0.21
C SER A 6 3.41 -10.18 0.12
N ALA A 7 2.07 -10.07 0.03
CA ALA A 7 1.20 -11.22 -0.11
C ALA A 7 1.44 -12.01 -1.41
N VAL A 8 1.65 -11.33 -2.55
CA VAL A 8 2.00 -11.99 -3.82
C VAL A 8 3.24 -12.86 -3.67
N ILE A 9 4.32 -12.30 -3.10
CA ILE A 9 5.60 -13.00 -2.96
C ILE A 9 5.46 -14.15 -1.94
N ILE A 10 4.88 -13.90 -0.77
CA ILE A 10 4.70 -14.92 0.28
C ILE A 10 3.86 -16.08 -0.26
N SER A 11 2.73 -15.81 -0.91
CA SER A 11 1.86 -16.85 -1.46
C SER A 11 2.44 -17.60 -2.67
N LEU A 12 3.58 -17.17 -3.23
CA LEU A 12 4.34 -17.96 -4.21
C LEU A 12 5.33 -18.92 -3.54
N MET A 13 5.78 -18.59 -2.33
CA MET A 13 6.91 -19.23 -1.65
C MET A 13 6.48 -20.11 -0.48
N GLU A 14 5.31 -19.86 0.07
CA GLU A 14 4.75 -20.57 1.22
C GLU A 14 3.32 -21.06 0.89
N PRO A 15 2.86 -22.17 1.49
CA PRO A 15 1.46 -22.57 1.42
C PRO A 15 0.61 -21.60 2.25
N ILE A 16 -0.40 -20.97 1.63
CA ILE A 16 -1.27 -19.99 2.28
C ILE A 16 -2.72 -20.43 2.11
N ASP A 17 -3.40 -20.65 3.23
CA ASP A 17 -4.82 -21.02 3.25
C ASP A 17 -5.73 -19.78 3.18
N GLU A 18 -5.33 -18.69 3.85
CA GLU A 18 -6.09 -17.45 3.91
C GLU A 18 -5.18 -16.22 3.99
N ILE A 19 -5.67 -15.11 3.45
CA ILE A 19 -5.08 -13.77 3.60
C ILE A 19 -6.09 -12.89 4.34
N LEU A 20 -5.64 -12.26 5.44
CA LEU A 20 -6.42 -11.30 6.20
C LEU A 20 -5.77 -9.90 6.11
N LEU A 21 -6.58 -8.88 5.81
CA LEU A 21 -6.14 -7.49 5.89
C LEU A 21 -6.48 -6.96 7.28
N VAL A 22 -5.47 -6.46 7.99
CA VAL A 22 -5.61 -6.02 9.38
C VAL A 22 -5.05 -4.62 9.54
N HIS A 23 -5.68 -3.81 10.39
CA HIS A 23 -5.10 -2.54 10.78
C HIS A 23 -3.98 -2.77 11.82
N PRO A 24 -2.83 -2.08 11.74
CA PRO A 24 -1.74 -2.20 12.73
C PRO A 24 -2.19 -2.07 14.20
N GLN A 25 -3.17 -1.21 14.45
CA GLN A 25 -3.76 -1.03 15.78
C GLN A 25 -4.45 -2.31 16.29
N ASP A 26 -5.11 -3.09 15.43
CA ASP A 26 -5.82 -4.29 15.85
C ASP A 26 -4.87 -5.42 16.27
N ILE A 27 -3.64 -5.43 15.71
CA ILE A 27 -2.55 -6.30 16.18
C ILE A 27 -2.06 -5.84 17.56
N THR A 28 -1.84 -4.54 17.73
CA THR A 28 -1.38 -3.96 19.00
C THR A 28 -2.40 -4.15 20.12
N ASP A 29 -3.68 -3.96 19.82
CA ASP A 29 -4.81 -4.16 20.72
C ASP A 29 -5.16 -5.65 20.95
N LYS A 30 -4.41 -6.58 20.32
CA LYS A 30 -4.63 -8.04 20.37
C LYS A 30 -6.07 -8.46 19.98
N LYS A 31 -6.70 -7.71 19.07
CA LYS A 31 -8.05 -7.98 18.54
C LYS A 31 -8.05 -9.05 17.44
N VAL A 32 -6.90 -9.27 16.81
CA VAL A 32 -6.73 -10.30 15.79
C VAL A 32 -6.23 -11.60 16.43
N PRO A 33 -6.89 -12.75 16.21
CA PRO A 33 -6.34 -14.04 16.61
C PRO A 33 -5.11 -14.35 15.76
N ILE A 34 -3.97 -14.59 16.41
CA ILE A 34 -2.69 -14.93 15.75
C ILE A 34 -2.24 -16.31 16.23
N ARG A 35 -1.85 -17.15 15.28
CA ARG A 35 -1.41 -18.53 15.44
C ARG A 35 0.07 -18.68 15.04
N GLY A 36 0.70 -19.75 15.52
CA GLY A 36 2.14 -20.04 15.32
C GLY A 36 2.55 -20.32 13.87
N ASP A 37 1.58 -20.49 12.97
CA ASP A 37 1.73 -20.68 11.53
C ASP A 37 1.43 -19.41 10.72
N ASP A 38 0.99 -18.32 11.36
CA ASP A 38 0.68 -17.08 10.66
C ASP A 38 1.96 -16.34 10.25
N ILE A 39 1.87 -15.68 9.09
CA ILE A 39 2.91 -14.81 8.53
C ILE A 39 2.41 -13.38 8.58
N LEU A 40 3.09 -12.54 9.35
CA LEU A 40 2.76 -11.11 9.47
C LEU A 40 3.69 -10.29 8.56
N ALA A 41 3.13 -9.45 7.71
CA ALA A 41 3.87 -8.57 6.82
C ALA A 41 3.34 -7.13 6.87
N ASN A 42 4.25 -6.17 7.04
CA ASN A 42 3.94 -4.74 7.16
C ASN A 42 2.95 -4.40 8.30
N VAL A 43 3.06 -5.11 9.41
CA VAL A 43 2.28 -4.89 10.63
C VAL A 43 3.16 -5.11 11.86
N PRO A 44 2.78 -4.58 13.04
CA PRO A 44 3.58 -4.73 14.25
C PRO A 44 3.88 -6.19 14.58
N TYR A 45 5.07 -6.43 15.16
CA TYR A 45 5.46 -7.75 15.63
C TYR A 45 4.50 -8.27 16.73
N ASP A 46 4.23 -9.57 16.70
CA ASP A 46 3.53 -10.30 17.75
C ASP A 46 4.26 -11.63 17.99
N SER A 47 4.63 -11.94 19.23
CA SER A 47 5.40 -13.16 19.56
C SER A 47 4.72 -14.47 19.19
N ARG A 48 3.41 -14.47 18.91
CA ARG A 48 2.68 -15.67 18.50
C ARG A 48 2.89 -16.01 17.03
N THR A 49 3.39 -15.09 16.20
CA THR A 49 3.56 -15.30 14.75
C THR A 49 4.66 -16.31 14.45
N GLY A 50 4.48 -17.09 13.37
CA GLY A 50 5.50 -18.01 12.87
C GLY A 50 6.58 -17.35 12.02
N MET A 51 6.26 -16.24 11.35
CA MET A 51 7.19 -15.49 10.51
C MET A 51 6.77 -14.03 10.38
N TRP A 52 7.74 -13.12 10.38
CA TRP A 52 7.45 -11.69 10.39
C TRP A 52 8.33 -10.89 9.44
N PHE A 53 7.72 -9.94 8.73
CA PHE A 53 8.38 -8.98 7.86
C PHE A 53 7.89 -7.57 8.14
N ASP A 54 8.81 -6.65 8.43
CA ASP A 54 8.46 -5.24 8.63
C ASP A 54 9.67 -4.35 8.38
N HIS A 55 9.38 -3.10 8.01
CA HIS A 55 10.38 -2.11 7.63
C HIS A 55 10.30 -0.82 8.46
N HIS A 56 9.33 -0.72 9.37
CA HIS A 56 9.16 0.45 10.23
C HIS A 56 10.25 0.52 11.31
N LEU A 57 10.43 1.69 11.92
CA LEU A 57 11.26 1.80 13.12
C LEU A 57 10.50 1.22 14.32
N LEU A 58 11.08 0.23 14.99
CA LEU A 58 10.58 -0.24 16.29
C LEU A 58 10.84 0.82 17.38
N THR A 59 9.76 1.25 18.02
CA THR A 59 9.75 2.12 19.19
C THR A 59 9.61 1.30 20.49
N ASP A 60 9.74 1.92 21.65
CA ASP A 60 9.66 1.21 22.94
C ASP A 60 8.27 0.62 23.23
N SER A 61 7.21 1.15 22.61
CA SER A 61 5.86 0.57 22.69
C SER A 61 5.70 -0.69 21.84
N ASN A 62 6.64 -1.00 20.94
CA ASN A 62 6.56 -2.19 20.10
C ASN A 62 7.13 -3.41 20.83
N GLU A 63 6.44 -4.54 20.69
CA GLU A 63 7.02 -5.85 20.96
C GLU A 63 8.21 -6.06 20.01
N LYS A 64 9.33 -6.58 20.53
CA LYS A 64 10.56 -6.77 19.74
C LYS A 64 10.78 -8.25 19.45
N PRO A 65 11.19 -8.63 18.23
CA PRO A 65 11.44 -10.03 17.92
C PRO A 65 12.68 -10.56 18.65
N PRO A 66 12.73 -11.87 18.95
CA PRO A 66 13.96 -12.50 19.44
C PRO A 66 15.05 -12.48 18.36
N PRO A 67 16.34 -12.61 18.71
CA PRO A 67 17.45 -12.55 17.75
C PRO A 67 17.36 -13.53 16.56
N ASN A 68 16.63 -14.63 16.73
CA ASN A 68 16.53 -15.75 15.78
C ASN A 68 15.09 -15.95 15.25
N PHE A 69 14.27 -14.90 15.20
CA PHE A 69 12.94 -14.98 14.58
C PHE A 69 13.02 -15.34 13.09
N LYS A 70 11.99 -15.99 12.54
CA LYS A 70 11.89 -16.27 11.10
C LYS A 70 11.34 -15.02 10.39
N GLY A 71 12.00 -14.63 9.30
CA GLY A 71 11.61 -13.49 8.47
C GLY A 71 12.70 -12.42 8.42
N ARG A 72 12.34 -11.15 8.22
CA ARG A 72 13.31 -10.06 8.07
C ARG A 72 12.74 -8.73 8.54
N TYR A 73 13.54 -8.02 9.31
CA TYR A 73 13.24 -6.67 9.78
C TYR A 73 14.46 -5.76 9.58
N ARG A 74 14.26 -4.62 8.93
CA ARG A 74 15.19 -3.50 8.86
C ARG A 74 14.50 -2.29 8.23
N ILE A 75 14.99 -1.08 8.51
CA ILE A 75 14.53 0.10 7.78
C ILE A 75 14.79 -0.10 6.28
N ALA A 76 13.73 0.00 5.49
CA ALA A 76 13.72 -0.17 4.03
C ALA A 76 12.57 0.63 3.42
N PRO A 77 12.55 0.85 2.09
CA PRO A 77 11.46 1.57 1.44
C PRO A 77 10.08 0.90 1.57
N SER A 78 10.04 -0.44 1.70
CA SER A 78 8.80 -1.22 1.92
C SER A 78 9.10 -2.54 2.65
N ALA A 79 8.09 -3.17 3.24
CA ALA A 79 8.20 -4.55 3.75
C ALA A 79 8.32 -5.56 2.60
N ALA A 80 7.67 -5.32 1.46
CA ALA A 80 7.72 -6.15 0.27
C ALA A 80 9.14 -6.31 -0.26
N ARG A 81 9.98 -5.26 -0.19
CA ARG A 81 11.41 -5.36 -0.49
C ARG A 81 12.11 -6.38 0.40
N LEU A 82 11.79 -6.41 1.69
CA LEU A 82 12.40 -7.35 2.63
C LEU A 82 11.95 -8.78 2.39
N VAL A 83 10.65 -8.97 2.11
CA VAL A 83 10.09 -10.27 1.70
C VAL A 83 10.80 -10.75 0.42
N TYR A 84 10.91 -9.88 -0.57
CA TYR A 84 11.54 -10.16 -1.86
C TYR A 84 13.00 -10.63 -1.69
N GLU A 85 13.83 -9.83 -1.02
CA GLU A 85 15.23 -10.17 -0.79
C GLU A 85 15.38 -11.46 0.02
N TYR A 86 14.55 -11.67 1.05
CA TYR A 86 14.61 -12.85 1.90
C TYR A 86 14.38 -14.15 1.13
N TYR A 87 13.46 -14.17 0.16
CA TYR A 87 13.23 -15.34 -0.68
C TYR A 87 14.22 -15.42 -1.85
N LEU A 88 14.59 -14.28 -2.45
CA LEU A 88 15.53 -14.25 -3.56
C LEU A 88 16.91 -14.75 -3.14
N GLU A 89 17.40 -14.42 -1.94
CA GLU A 89 18.68 -14.92 -1.42
C GLU A 89 18.73 -16.46 -1.33
N LYS A 90 17.59 -17.11 -1.08
CA LYS A 90 17.49 -18.57 -1.00
C LYS A 90 17.54 -19.22 -2.37
N ASN A 91 17.02 -18.54 -3.39
CA ASN A 91 17.08 -19.00 -4.79
C ASN A 91 17.21 -17.81 -5.77
N PRO A 92 18.44 -17.30 -6.00
CA PRO A 92 18.65 -16.08 -6.77
C PRO A 92 18.25 -16.16 -8.25
N LYS A 93 17.96 -17.37 -8.76
CA LYS A 93 17.58 -17.63 -10.14
C LYS A 93 16.10 -18.02 -10.29
N ASP A 94 15.28 -17.86 -9.25
CA ASP A 94 13.85 -18.18 -9.34
C ASP A 94 13.14 -17.23 -10.32
N PRO A 95 12.69 -17.70 -11.49
CA PRO A 95 12.06 -16.83 -12.49
C PRO A 95 10.76 -16.21 -11.98
N ARG A 96 10.09 -16.85 -11.01
CA ARG A 96 8.85 -16.35 -10.41
C ARG A 96 9.11 -15.10 -9.58
N LEU A 97 10.25 -15.04 -8.88
CA LEU A 97 10.67 -13.86 -8.14
C LEU A 97 11.25 -12.80 -9.07
N LEU A 98 12.14 -13.15 -10.00
CA LEU A 98 12.75 -12.18 -10.91
C LEU A 98 11.71 -11.39 -11.72
N ARG A 99 10.59 -12.02 -12.11
CA ARG A 99 9.47 -11.35 -12.76
C ARG A 99 8.82 -10.23 -11.91
N LEU A 100 8.90 -10.31 -10.58
CA LEU A 100 8.27 -9.36 -9.67
C LEU A 100 9.16 -8.17 -9.32
N GLU A 101 10.39 -8.09 -9.83
CA GLU A 101 11.34 -7.02 -9.52
C GLU A 101 10.73 -5.62 -9.72
N THR A 102 10.14 -5.36 -10.89
CA THR A 102 9.48 -4.07 -11.18
C THR A 102 8.30 -3.79 -10.25
N LEU A 103 7.53 -4.81 -9.86
CA LEU A 103 6.43 -4.64 -8.91
C LEU A 103 6.98 -4.20 -7.54
N VAL A 104 8.10 -4.77 -7.10
CA VAL A 104 8.75 -4.41 -5.84
C VAL A 104 9.34 -3.00 -5.92
N ASP A 105 10.00 -2.64 -7.03
CA ASP A 105 10.54 -1.29 -7.24
C ASP A 105 9.45 -0.22 -7.19
N GLU A 106 8.31 -0.44 -7.84
CA GLU A 106 7.17 0.49 -7.82
C GLU A 106 6.47 0.50 -6.46
N THR A 107 6.49 -0.62 -5.73
CA THR A 107 6.01 -0.69 -4.35
C THR A 107 6.86 0.19 -3.43
N ASP A 108 8.19 0.11 -3.55
CA ASP A 108 9.13 0.95 -2.81
C ASP A 108 8.87 2.44 -3.07
N ARG A 109 8.68 2.83 -4.33
CA ARG A 109 8.38 4.21 -4.72
C ARG A 109 7.07 4.70 -4.09
N LEU A 110 6.01 3.91 -4.16
CA LEU A 110 4.69 4.32 -3.67
C LEU A 110 4.63 4.37 -2.14
N ASP A 111 5.25 3.41 -1.45
CA ASP A 111 5.22 3.33 0.01
C ASP A 111 6.06 4.44 0.64
N ALA A 112 7.27 4.68 0.11
CA ALA A 112 8.14 5.79 0.51
C ALA A 112 7.71 7.16 -0.05
N ALA A 113 6.59 7.23 -0.79
CA ALA A 113 6.07 8.43 -1.45
C ALA A 113 7.10 9.15 -2.35
N GLN A 114 8.00 8.39 -2.99
CA GLN A 114 8.98 8.87 -3.97
C GLN A 114 8.33 8.99 -5.36
N LEU A 115 7.36 9.89 -5.45
CA LEU A 115 6.50 10.09 -6.62
C LEU A 115 6.81 11.41 -7.32
N THR A 116 6.77 11.39 -8.65
CA THR A 116 6.78 12.59 -9.48
C THR A 116 5.38 13.19 -9.56
N ARG A 117 5.29 14.43 -10.06
CA ARG A 117 3.99 15.06 -10.33
C ARG A 117 3.14 14.25 -11.32
N ASP A 118 3.77 13.60 -12.31
CA ASP A 118 3.03 12.80 -13.30
C ASP A 118 2.50 11.50 -12.69
N ASP A 119 3.23 10.87 -11.77
CA ASP A 119 2.75 9.71 -11.01
C ASP A 119 1.51 10.04 -10.16
N VAL A 120 1.33 11.31 -9.81
CA VAL A 120 0.20 11.79 -9.00
C VAL A 120 -0.98 12.23 -9.88
N GLU A 121 -0.72 12.97 -10.96
CA GLU A 121 -1.78 13.53 -11.81
C GLU A 121 -2.24 12.59 -12.92
N HIS A 122 -1.34 11.75 -13.43
CA HIS A 122 -1.58 10.79 -14.51
C HIS A 122 -0.95 9.42 -14.19
N PRO A 123 -1.30 8.80 -13.04
CA PRO A 123 -0.74 7.52 -12.66
C PRO A 123 -0.94 6.46 -13.74
N ARG A 124 0.10 5.65 -13.96
CA ARG A 124 0.10 4.50 -14.88
C ARG A 124 0.52 3.24 -14.12
N ASP A 125 0.26 2.10 -14.75
CA ASP A 125 0.80 0.80 -14.36
C ASP A 125 0.63 0.49 -12.86
N TYR A 126 1.72 0.13 -12.18
CA TYR A 126 1.69 -0.28 -10.78
C TYR A 126 1.30 0.85 -9.81
N ILE A 127 1.64 2.11 -10.11
CA ILE A 127 1.22 3.25 -9.28
C ILE A 127 -0.30 3.45 -9.39
N LEU A 128 -0.84 3.36 -10.61
CA LEU A 128 -2.30 3.41 -10.82
C LEU A 128 -3.00 2.28 -10.08
N LEU A 129 -2.49 1.04 -10.19
CA LEU A 129 -3.01 -0.10 -9.44
C LEU A 129 -2.91 0.13 -7.93
N GLY A 130 -1.82 0.71 -7.45
CA GLY A 130 -1.65 1.06 -6.04
C GLY A 130 -2.74 2.00 -5.52
N TYR A 131 -3.19 2.97 -6.33
CA TYR A 131 -4.28 3.85 -5.94
C TYR A 131 -5.66 3.19 -5.92
N THR A 132 -5.87 2.06 -6.63
CA THR A 132 -7.15 1.33 -6.59
C THR A 132 -7.39 0.59 -5.28
N ILE A 133 -6.32 0.36 -4.50
CA ILE A 133 -6.35 -0.31 -3.19
C ILE A 133 -5.92 0.58 -2.03
N ASP A 134 -5.71 1.88 -2.27
CA ASP A 134 -5.49 2.83 -1.18
C ASP A 134 -6.84 3.21 -0.55
N GLY A 135 -7.05 2.82 0.71
CA GLY A 135 -8.28 3.14 1.45
C GLY A 135 -8.58 4.64 1.54
N ARG A 136 -7.58 5.50 1.32
CA ARG A 136 -7.72 6.96 1.33
C ARG A 136 -8.15 7.54 -0.02
N THR A 137 -8.17 6.74 -1.10
CA THR A 137 -8.64 7.17 -2.42
C THR A 137 -10.16 7.33 -2.47
N GLY A 138 -10.92 6.72 -1.55
CA GLY A 138 -12.38 6.85 -1.51
C GLY A 138 -13.15 5.89 -2.43
N LEU A 139 -12.52 4.79 -2.86
CA LEU A 139 -13.15 3.78 -3.71
C LEU A 139 -14.04 2.76 -2.96
N GLY A 140 -13.98 2.75 -1.64
CA GLY A 140 -14.70 1.80 -0.79
C GLY A 140 -13.87 0.55 -0.46
N PRO A 141 -14.49 -0.49 0.12
CA PRO A 141 -13.80 -1.71 0.52
C PRO A 141 -13.12 -2.44 -0.63
N PHE A 142 -12.00 -3.10 -0.34
CA PHE A 142 -11.19 -3.78 -1.35
C PHE A 142 -10.67 -5.15 -0.93
N GLU A 143 -11.17 -5.76 0.15
CA GLU A 143 -10.67 -7.05 0.65
C GLU A 143 -10.79 -8.20 -0.38
N SER A 144 -11.98 -8.40 -0.97
CA SER A 144 -12.18 -9.43 -1.99
C SER A 144 -11.38 -9.15 -3.27
N TYR A 145 -11.30 -7.87 -3.64
CA TYR A 145 -10.50 -7.40 -4.76
C TYR A 145 -9.00 -7.60 -4.55
N PHE A 146 -8.51 -7.36 -3.34
CA PHE A 146 -7.11 -7.58 -2.96
C PHE A 146 -6.72 -9.05 -3.14
N LYS A 147 -7.55 -9.99 -2.67
CA LYS A 147 -7.32 -11.43 -2.85
C LYS A 147 -7.24 -11.79 -4.35
N ARG A 148 -8.05 -11.17 -5.21
CA ARG A 148 -7.97 -11.36 -6.67
C ARG A 148 -6.71 -10.75 -7.28
N LEU A 149 -6.32 -9.55 -6.85
CA LEU A 149 -5.06 -8.93 -7.28
C LEU A 149 -3.85 -9.78 -6.94
N VAL A 150 -3.83 -10.42 -5.75
CA VAL A 150 -2.78 -11.35 -5.35
C VAL A 150 -2.64 -12.46 -6.40
N GLU A 151 -3.74 -13.11 -6.77
CA GLU A 151 -3.70 -14.21 -7.76
C GLU A 151 -3.33 -13.73 -9.16
N TRP A 152 -3.83 -12.59 -9.60
CA TRP A 152 -3.50 -12.07 -10.92
C TRP A 152 -2.03 -11.65 -11.02
N LEU A 153 -1.49 -10.94 -10.03
CA LEU A 153 -0.09 -10.49 -10.06
C LEU A 153 0.94 -11.62 -10.02
N LYS A 154 0.56 -12.83 -9.57
CA LYS A 154 1.42 -14.02 -9.65
C LYS A 154 1.69 -14.46 -11.10
N THR A 155 0.79 -14.18 -12.03
CA THR A 155 0.78 -14.82 -13.36
C THR A 155 0.60 -13.86 -14.54
N MET A 156 -0.06 -12.72 -14.33
CA MET A 156 -0.41 -11.72 -15.35
C MET A 156 0.58 -10.56 -15.36
N SER A 157 0.76 -9.92 -16.51
CA SER A 157 1.48 -8.65 -16.62
C SER A 157 0.63 -7.51 -16.05
N ILE A 158 1.23 -6.35 -15.80
CA ILE A 158 0.47 -5.19 -15.32
C ILE A 158 -0.60 -4.74 -16.32
N GLU A 159 -0.33 -4.83 -17.62
CA GLU A 159 -1.29 -4.51 -18.68
C GLU A 159 -2.50 -5.44 -18.62
N GLU A 160 -2.27 -6.75 -18.44
CA GLU A 160 -3.33 -7.76 -18.31
C GLU A 160 -4.14 -7.56 -17.02
N VAL A 161 -3.48 -7.25 -15.90
CA VAL A 161 -4.15 -6.90 -14.64
C VAL A 161 -5.04 -5.67 -14.81
N LEU A 162 -4.53 -4.62 -15.45
CA LEU A 162 -5.30 -3.39 -15.71
C LEU A 162 -6.49 -3.62 -16.65
N GLN A 163 -6.52 -4.71 -17.42
CA GLN A 163 -7.68 -5.07 -18.25
C GLN A 163 -8.76 -5.87 -17.51
N GLN A 164 -8.51 -6.35 -16.27
CA GLN A 164 -9.52 -7.07 -15.51
C GLN A 164 -10.73 -6.15 -15.22
N PRO A 165 -11.98 -6.62 -15.39
CA PRO A 165 -13.17 -5.77 -15.27
C PRO A 165 -13.24 -4.97 -13.97
N GLU A 166 -12.94 -5.61 -12.83
CA GLU A 166 -12.94 -4.97 -11.51
C GLU A 166 -11.83 -3.92 -11.33
N VAL A 167 -10.70 -4.09 -12.01
CA VAL A 167 -9.60 -3.11 -12.02
C VAL A 167 -10.01 -1.92 -12.88
N LYS A 168 -10.54 -2.17 -14.09
CA LYS A 168 -11.03 -1.13 -15.00
C LYS A 168 -12.11 -0.27 -14.35
N GLU A 169 -13.08 -0.87 -13.66
CA GLU A 169 -14.13 -0.13 -12.97
C GLU A 169 -13.55 0.86 -11.94
N ARG A 170 -12.61 0.42 -11.10
CA ARG A 170 -11.94 1.28 -10.13
C ARG A 170 -11.10 2.38 -10.79
N VAL A 171 -10.37 2.04 -11.86
CA VAL A 171 -9.55 2.99 -12.63
C VAL A 171 -10.41 4.06 -13.28
N GLU A 172 -11.51 3.68 -13.94
CA GLU A 172 -12.42 4.62 -14.58
C GLU A 172 -13.10 5.52 -13.56
N ARG A 173 -13.44 4.99 -12.37
CA ARG A 173 -13.96 5.82 -11.29
C ARG A 173 -12.94 6.85 -10.80
N ILE A 174 -11.67 6.48 -10.61
CA ILE A 174 -10.60 7.44 -10.27
C ILE A 174 -10.54 8.54 -11.35
N ARG A 175 -10.47 8.16 -12.63
CA ARG A 175 -10.34 9.12 -13.73
C ARG A 175 -11.53 10.07 -13.83
N HIS A 176 -12.75 9.55 -13.69
CA HIS A 176 -13.98 10.32 -13.79
C HIS A 176 -14.16 11.28 -12.60
N GLU A 177 -13.76 10.86 -11.40
CA GLU A 177 -13.96 11.64 -10.17
C GLU A 177 -12.78 12.59 -9.85
N GLN A 178 -11.60 12.37 -10.43
CA GLN A 178 -10.37 13.12 -10.12
C GLN A 178 -10.51 14.63 -10.33
N GLU A 179 -11.11 15.08 -11.44
CA GLU A 179 -11.22 16.52 -11.72
C GLU A 179 -12.19 17.21 -10.74
N GLU A 180 -13.26 16.54 -10.33
CA GLU A 180 -14.14 17.07 -9.29
C GLU A 180 -13.44 17.07 -7.92
N PHE A 181 -12.67 16.03 -7.60
CA PHE A 181 -11.85 16.00 -6.40
C PHE A 181 -10.85 17.16 -6.36
N LYS A 182 -10.15 17.44 -7.46
CA LYS A 182 -9.25 18.61 -7.58
C LYS A 182 -9.98 19.93 -7.34
N ARG A 183 -11.17 20.12 -7.93
CA ARG A 183 -11.99 21.34 -7.73
C ARG A 183 -12.39 21.51 -6.27
N ILE A 184 -12.79 20.44 -5.61
CA ILE A 184 -13.12 20.46 -4.18
C ILE A 184 -11.87 20.83 -3.36
N LEU A 185 -10.72 20.22 -3.64
CA LEU A 185 -9.48 20.59 -2.96
C LEU A 185 -9.14 22.08 -3.18
N GLN A 186 -9.21 22.58 -4.40
CA GLN A 186 -8.90 23.99 -4.71
C GLN A 186 -9.85 24.97 -4.01
N ARG A 187 -11.17 24.71 -4.04
CA ARG A 187 -12.18 25.60 -3.46
C ARG A 187 -12.14 25.63 -1.94
N ASN A 188 -11.82 24.50 -1.32
CA ASN A 188 -11.89 24.33 0.13
C ASN A 188 -10.51 24.34 0.79
N SER A 189 -9.46 24.72 0.06
CA SER A 189 -8.12 24.86 0.63
C SER A 189 -7.60 26.27 0.56
N PHE A 190 -6.86 26.65 1.60
CA PHE A 190 -6.11 27.89 1.64
C PHE A 190 -4.71 27.65 2.22
N ARG A 191 -3.77 28.51 1.84
CA ARG A 191 -2.39 28.44 2.31
C ARG A 191 -2.21 29.28 3.57
N LEU A 192 -1.63 28.68 4.60
CA LEU A 192 -1.14 29.34 5.80
C LEU A 192 0.39 29.09 5.89
N ASN A 193 1.18 30.06 5.44
CA ASN A 193 2.64 29.93 5.30
C ASN A 193 3.03 28.69 4.47
N ASN A 194 3.76 27.75 5.06
CA ASN A 194 4.20 26.50 4.45
C ASN A 194 3.16 25.35 4.54
N VAL A 195 1.98 25.63 5.12
CA VAL A 195 0.91 24.65 5.35
C VAL A 195 -0.25 24.93 4.39
N VAL A 196 -0.77 23.89 3.74
CA VAL A 196 -2.08 23.94 3.08
C VAL A 196 -3.14 23.38 4.03
N VAL A 197 -4.19 24.16 4.28
CA VAL A 197 -5.32 23.76 5.12
C VAL A 197 -6.50 23.46 4.19
N THR A 198 -7.04 22.26 4.24
CA THR A 198 -8.23 21.82 3.50
C THR A 198 -9.38 21.55 4.48
N ASP A 199 -10.48 22.28 4.37
CA ASP A 199 -11.67 22.11 5.20
C ASP A 199 -12.76 21.33 4.45
N LEU A 200 -13.04 20.09 4.87
CA LEU A 200 -13.99 19.19 4.21
C LEU A 200 -15.26 18.95 5.03
N ARG A 201 -15.48 19.66 6.15
CA ARG A 201 -16.60 19.41 7.07
C ARG A 201 -17.98 19.56 6.42
N GLU A 202 -18.09 20.49 5.47
CA GLU A 202 -19.34 20.75 4.73
C GLU A 202 -19.46 19.90 3.44
N ILE A 203 -18.54 18.95 3.22
CA ILE A 203 -18.50 18.11 2.03
C ILE A 203 -19.10 16.74 2.35
N GLU A 204 -20.37 16.54 2.00
CA GLU A 204 -21.10 15.29 2.26
C GLU A 204 -20.49 14.06 1.56
N ARG A 205 -20.04 14.24 0.30
CA ARG A 205 -19.45 13.17 -0.52
C ARG A 205 -18.14 13.65 -1.12
N LEU A 206 -17.06 12.99 -0.74
CA LEU A 206 -15.75 13.20 -1.36
C LEU A 206 -15.61 12.28 -2.59
N PRO A 207 -15.37 12.82 -3.80
CA PRO A 207 -15.07 12.00 -4.97
C PRO A 207 -13.74 11.26 -4.82
N ALA A 208 -13.53 10.21 -5.61
CA ALA A 208 -12.29 9.45 -5.59
C ALA A 208 -11.11 10.29 -6.09
N GLY A 209 -10.00 10.23 -5.37
CA GLY A 209 -8.77 10.92 -5.73
C GLY A 209 -7.62 10.55 -4.80
N ASN A 210 -6.42 10.44 -5.36
CA ASN A 210 -5.27 10.04 -4.57
C ASN A 210 -4.86 11.15 -3.59
N ARG A 211 -4.28 10.74 -2.45
CA ARG A 211 -3.91 11.64 -1.35
C ARG A 211 -2.85 12.69 -1.70
N PHE A 212 -2.12 12.51 -2.79
CA PHE A 212 -0.99 13.37 -3.14
C PHE A 212 -1.38 14.58 -4.01
N LEU A 213 -2.60 14.58 -4.57
CA LEU A 213 -3.10 15.67 -5.42
C LEU A 213 -3.02 17.05 -4.76
N ILE A 214 -3.19 17.13 -3.43
CA ILE A 214 -3.09 18.42 -2.72
C ILE A 214 -1.71 19.07 -2.90
N TYR A 215 -0.64 18.29 -2.93
CA TYR A 215 0.72 18.79 -3.09
C TYR A 215 1.02 19.22 -4.52
N THR A 216 0.30 18.70 -5.52
CA THR A 216 0.45 19.17 -6.92
C THR A 216 -0.31 20.47 -7.15
N LEU A 217 -1.41 20.69 -6.41
CA LEU A 217 -2.18 21.93 -6.42
C LEU A 217 -1.50 23.06 -5.63
N PHE A 218 -0.72 22.71 -4.59
CA PHE A 218 -0.04 23.66 -3.71
C PHE A 218 1.47 23.33 -3.58
N PRO A 219 2.26 23.44 -4.67
CA PRO A 219 3.65 22.98 -4.70
C PRO A 219 4.60 23.75 -3.77
N ASP A 220 4.23 24.97 -3.36
CA ASP A 220 5.02 25.78 -2.42
C ASP A 220 4.81 25.38 -0.94
N THR A 221 4.04 24.33 -0.66
CA THR A 221 3.74 23.86 0.70
C THR A 221 4.43 22.53 1.00
N ASN A 222 4.76 22.29 2.27
CA ASN A 222 5.42 21.07 2.70
C ASN A 222 4.65 20.30 3.79
N VAL A 223 3.49 20.83 4.20
CA VAL A 223 2.57 20.19 5.16
C VAL A 223 1.14 20.39 4.69
N SER A 224 0.31 19.35 4.77
CA SER A 224 -1.13 19.45 4.56
C SER A 224 -1.91 19.14 5.85
N LEU A 225 -2.82 20.03 6.24
CA LEU A 225 -3.80 19.80 7.29
C LEU A 225 -5.17 19.56 6.63
N ARG A 226 -5.81 18.43 6.93
CA ARG A 226 -7.17 18.14 6.46
C ARG A 226 -8.11 18.08 7.66
N VAL A 227 -9.18 18.84 7.60
CA VAL A 227 -10.26 18.84 8.59
C VAL A 227 -11.45 18.10 8.00
N HIS A 228 -11.92 17.08 8.70
CA HIS A 228 -13.09 16.26 8.34
C HIS A 228 -14.22 16.50 9.33
#